data_AF-A0A8H4JDX5-F1
#
_entry.id   AF-A0A8H4JDX5-F1
#
_cell.length_a   1.000
_cell.length_b   1.000
_cell.length_c   1.000
_cell.angle_alpha   90.00
_cell.angle_beta   90.00
_cell.angle_gamma   90.00
#
_symmetry.space_group_name_H-M   'P 1'
#
loop_
_entity.id
_entity.type
_entity.pdbx_description
1 polymer ?
#
loop_
_entity_poly.entity_id
_entity_poly.type
_entity_poly.pdbx_seq_one_letter_code
_entity_poly.pdbx_strand_id
1 'polypeptide(L)'
;MQLNVSDLRTALVRIKAQAAHSVVMVVNHDIYEDDEGGYLTDRLWAADGISIVSTFRYNPSLDGLAGVDRLHRWPASHCQAYVDERLGVLNDIKDSTTRNHPFKALGKPPGGSALGLAIQAANQAGQPSSMEELSNQWFGRVLVAVSREAAHCFGLQNCTYYACLMQGVSGTRQAGEIPPYLCPVCYSKLGSELVLLQPVSERGIEREKAWLEEHYAELKAFCNRWNKIPQFAAFEAWLGKRLEDRKGDDDAGETAGPSN
;
A
#
# COMPACT_ATOMS: atom_id res chain seq x y z
N MET A 1 0.12 9.05 27.12
CA MET A 1 1.48 9.62 27.05
C MET A 1 1.91 9.57 25.59
N GLN A 2 2.35 10.69 25.03
CA GLN A 2 2.90 10.76 23.67
C GLN A 2 4.43 10.72 23.74
N LEU A 3 5.09 10.21 22.68
CA LEU A 3 6.55 10.17 22.57
C LEU A 3 7.04 11.14 21.50
N ASN A 4 8.11 11.86 21.80
CA ASN A 4 8.77 12.74 20.84
C ASN A 4 9.59 11.90 19.85
N VAL A 5 9.37 12.12 18.55
CA VAL A 5 10.02 11.33 17.49
C VAL A 5 11.54 11.60 17.40
N SER A 6 12.00 12.81 17.73
CA SER A 6 13.43 13.18 17.74
C SER A 6 14.20 12.49 18.87
N ASP A 7 13.58 12.30 20.04
CA ASP A 7 14.16 11.53 21.14
C ASP A 7 14.33 10.06 20.75
N LEU A 8 13.29 9.48 20.13
CA LEU A 8 13.32 8.10 19.63
C LEU A 8 14.39 7.92 18.56
N ARG A 9 14.50 8.85 17.59
CA ARG A 9 15.58 8.87 16.60
C ARG A 9 16.95 8.87 17.26
N THR A 10 17.16 9.74 18.25
CA THR A 10 18.45 9.85 18.96
C THR A 10 18.84 8.53 19.62
N ALA A 11 17.88 7.82 20.21
CA ALA A 11 18.11 6.49 20.75
C ALA A 11 18.42 5.46 19.65
N LEU A 12 17.65 5.48 18.55
CA LEU A 12 17.81 4.55 17.43
C LEU A 12 19.17 4.68 16.73
N VAL A 13 19.66 5.91 16.52
CA VAL A 13 20.99 6.17 15.93
C VAL A 13 22.10 5.52 16.75
N ARG A 14 21.96 5.50 18.09
CA ARG A 14 22.97 4.90 18.98
C ARG A 14 22.97 3.38 18.97
N ILE A 15 21.82 2.75 18.71
CA ILE A 15 21.67 1.28 18.74
C ILE A 15 21.71 0.64 17.34
N LYS A 16 21.50 1.42 16.28
CA LYS A 16 21.53 0.92 14.90
C LYS A 16 22.89 0.29 14.63
N ALA A 17 22.90 -1.00 14.32
CA ALA A 17 24.10 -1.69 13.91
C ALA A 17 24.65 -1.08 12.62
N GLN A 18 25.97 -0.89 12.55
CA GLN A 18 26.61 -0.25 11.38
C GLN A 18 26.34 -0.99 10.06
N ALA A 19 26.10 -2.31 10.11
CA ALA A 19 25.81 -3.12 8.93
C ALA A 19 24.34 -3.05 8.47
N ALA A 20 23.43 -2.51 9.27
CA ALA A 20 22.02 -2.40 8.89
C ALA A 20 21.83 -1.23 7.92
N HIS A 21 21.33 -1.51 6.71
CA HIS A 21 20.93 -0.46 5.76
C HIS A 21 19.93 0.51 6.39
N SER A 22 18.83 -0.04 6.92
CA SER A 22 17.74 0.72 7.52
C SER A 22 17.07 0.01 8.70
N VAL A 23 16.42 0.78 9.56
CA VAL A 23 15.63 0.30 10.71
C VAL A 23 14.25 0.96 10.67
N VAL A 24 13.20 0.15 10.81
CA VAL A 24 11.84 0.64 11.04
C VAL A 24 11.44 0.25 12.47
N MET A 25 11.30 1.24 13.36
CA MET A 25 10.83 1.02 14.72
C MET A 25 9.31 1.08 14.76
N VAL A 26 8.68 0.12 15.42
CA VAL A 26 7.23 0.11 15.64
C VAL A 26 6.95 0.38 17.11
N VAL A 27 6.12 1.39 17.40
CA VAL A 27 5.76 1.79 18.78
C VAL A 27 4.25 1.82 18.98
N ASN A 28 3.78 1.46 20.17
CA ASN A 28 2.36 1.50 20.52
C ASN A 28 1.90 2.83 21.12
N HIS A 29 2.82 3.78 21.31
CA HIS A 29 2.53 5.10 21.81
C HIS A 29 2.19 6.04 20.66
N ASP A 30 1.29 6.98 20.92
CA ASP A 30 1.09 8.11 20.02
C ASP A 30 2.38 8.94 19.94
N ILE A 31 2.68 9.52 18.79
CA ILE A 31 3.94 10.22 18.53
C ILE A 31 3.70 11.64 18.03
N TYR A 32 4.65 12.54 18.31
CA TYR A 32 4.60 13.94 17.90
C TYR A 32 6.00 14.48 17.58
N GLU A 33 6.05 15.61 16.88
CA GLU A 33 7.25 16.39 16.59
C GLU A 33 7.05 17.82 17.12
N ASP A 34 8.09 18.43 17.69
CA ASP A 34 8.00 19.66 18.48
C ASP A 34 7.46 20.87 17.70
N ASP A 35 7.67 20.89 16.38
CA ASP A 35 7.41 22.07 15.54
C ASP A 35 6.02 22.06 14.85
N GLU A 36 5.30 20.94 14.81
CA GLU A 36 4.11 20.81 13.96
C GLU A 36 2.77 20.90 14.69
N GLY A 37 2.73 20.92 16.02
CA GLY A 37 1.48 21.00 16.81
C GLY A 37 0.47 19.86 16.54
N GLY A 38 0.83 18.90 15.69
CA GLY A 38 0.03 17.78 15.25
C GLY A 38 0.63 16.45 15.69
N TYR A 39 -0.21 15.43 15.76
CA TYR A 39 0.25 14.06 15.94
C TYR A 39 0.80 13.52 14.61
N LEU A 40 1.72 12.57 14.70
CA LEU A 40 2.22 11.83 13.55
C LEU A 40 1.81 10.37 13.65
N THR A 41 1.70 9.69 12.50
CA THR A 41 1.56 8.23 12.45
C THR A 41 2.87 7.54 12.13
N ASP A 42 3.78 8.26 11.50
CA ASP A 42 5.06 7.79 11.04
C ASP A 42 6.02 8.97 10.85
N ARG A 43 7.32 8.69 10.84
CA ARG A 43 8.37 9.66 10.55
C ARG A 43 9.61 8.96 10.01
N LEU A 44 10.13 9.47 8.90
CA LEU A 44 11.35 9.00 8.24
C LEU A 44 12.49 10.02 8.37
N TRP A 45 13.68 9.53 8.69
CA TRP A 45 14.95 10.22 8.46
C TRP A 45 15.79 9.41 7.47
N ALA A 46 15.63 9.71 6.18
CA ALA A 46 16.29 8.97 5.10
C ALA A 46 17.82 8.98 5.23
N ALA A 47 18.40 10.10 5.66
CA ALA A 47 19.85 10.24 5.88
C ALA A 47 20.40 9.27 6.94
N ASP A 48 19.58 8.89 7.92
CA ASP A 48 19.98 7.93 8.95
C ASP A 48 19.51 6.50 8.64
N GLY A 49 18.70 6.32 7.59
CA GLY A 49 17.99 5.08 7.31
C GLY A 49 17.11 4.63 8.49
N ILE A 50 16.45 5.57 9.16
CA ILE A 50 15.58 5.30 10.31
C ILE A 50 14.17 5.75 9.97
N SER A 51 13.19 4.87 10.17
CA SER A 51 11.79 5.25 10.24
C SER A 51 11.16 4.77 11.54
N ILE A 52 10.15 5.48 12.01
CA ILE A 52 9.34 5.16 13.17
C ILE A 52 7.88 5.12 12.73
N VAL A 53 7.17 4.06 13.08
CA VAL A 53 5.73 3.91 12.85
C VAL A 53 5.03 3.74 14.20
N SER A 54 4.03 4.58 14.46
CA SER A 54 3.14 4.42 15.60
C SER A 54 1.93 3.58 15.22
N THR A 55 1.64 2.55 16.01
CA THR A 55 0.42 1.76 15.85
C THR A 55 -0.80 2.45 16.42
N PHE A 56 -0.62 3.46 17.28
CA PHE A 56 -1.67 4.02 18.14
C PHE A 56 -2.88 4.52 17.33
N ARG A 57 -2.63 5.34 16.31
CA ARG A 57 -3.70 5.95 15.48
C ARG A 57 -4.29 4.99 14.44
N TYR A 58 -3.65 3.86 14.20
CA TYR A 58 -4.21 2.80 13.35
C TYR A 58 -5.23 1.91 14.09
N ASN A 59 -5.33 2.03 15.42
CA ASN A 59 -6.26 1.27 16.24
C ASN A 59 -7.71 1.51 15.80
N PRO A 60 -8.47 0.47 15.43
CA PRO A 60 -9.86 0.61 14.98
C PRO A 60 -10.81 1.25 15.99
N SER A 61 -10.47 1.28 17.28
CA SER A 61 -11.27 2.00 18.30
C SER A 61 -11.28 3.52 18.07
N LEU A 62 -10.30 4.05 17.33
CA LEU A 62 -10.19 5.47 16.97
C LEU A 62 -10.81 5.80 15.61
N ASP A 63 -11.39 4.81 14.90
CA ASP A 63 -11.92 5.02 13.55
C ASP A 63 -12.99 6.11 13.50
N GLY A 64 -13.88 6.16 14.51
CA GLY A 64 -14.92 7.19 14.59
C GLY A 64 -14.33 8.60 14.73
N LEU A 65 -13.24 8.75 15.50
CA LEU A 65 -12.55 10.04 15.67
C LEU A 65 -11.76 10.43 14.41
N ALA A 66 -11.17 9.46 13.73
CA ALA A 66 -10.38 9.67 12.52
C ALA A 66 -11.23 9.81 11.25
N GLY A 67 -12.55 9.61 11.33
CA GLY A 67 -13.45 9.59 10.17
C GLY A 67 -13.11 8.49 9.18
N VAL A 68 -12.63 7.34 9.68
CA VAL A 68 -12.28 6.18 8.87
C VAL A 68 -13.57 5.48 8.42
N ASP A 69 -13.80 5.48 7.12
CA ASP A 69 -14.81 4.63 6.50
C ASP A 69 -14.20 3.26 6.19
N ARG A 70 -14.75 2.21 6.79
CA ARG A 70 -14.27 0.83 6.59
C ARG A 70 -14.78 0.19 5.30
N LEU A 71 -15.89 0.68 4.75
CA LEU A 71 -16.49 0.17 3.51
C LEU A 71 -15.74 0.69 2.29
N HIS A 72 -15.25 1.93 2.35
CA HIS A 72 -14.57 2.61 1.25
C HIS A 72 -13.05 2.59 1.40
N ARG A 73 -12.51 1.41 1.71
CA ARG A 73 -11.06 1.16 1.74
C ARG A 73 -10.65 0.35 0.55
N TRP A 74 -9.36 0.33 0.22
CA TRP A 74 -8.87 -0.57 -0.82
C TRP A 74 -9.30 -2.02 -0.51
N PRO A 75 -9.85 -2.77 -1.47
CA PRO A 75 -9.91 -2.51 -2.93
C PRO A 75 -11.14 -1.71 -3.41
N ALA A 76 -12.06 -1.34 -2.52
CA ALA A 76 -13.30 -0.63 -2.82
C ALA A 76 -13.21 0.90 -2.63
N SER A 77 -12.01 1.47 -2.51
CA SER A 77 -11.80 2.89 -2.18
C SER A 77 -12.31 3.88 -3.24
N HIS A 78 -12.67 3.41 -4.44
CA HIS A 78 -13.12 4.25 -5.56
C HIS A 78 -14.47 3.77 -6.10
N CYS A 79 -15.38 3.39 -5.21
CA CYS A 79 -16.75 3.04 -5.62
C CYS A 79 -17.48 4.26 -6.19
N GLN A 80 -18.53 4.02 -6.98
CA GLN A 80 -19.30 5.11 -7.60
C GLN A 80 -19.82 6.11 -6.57
N ALA A 81 -20.35 5.64 -5.43
CA ALA A 81 -20.86 6.51 -4.37
C ALA A 81 -19.77 7.41 -3.77
N TYR A 82 -18.57 6.87 -3.55
CA TYR A 82 -17.42 7.65 -3.08
C TYR A 82 -17.00 8.72 -4.08
N VAL A 83 -16.89 8.36 -5.36
CA VAL A 83 -16.54 9.30 -6.43
C VAL A 83 -17.59 10.40 -6.53
N ASP A 84 -18.88 10.04 -6.51
CA ASP A 84 -19.99 10.98 -6.58
C ASP A 84 -20.03 11.93 -5.38
N GLU A 85 -19.79 11.43 -4.16
CA GLU A 85 -19.68 12.25 -2.94
C GLU A 85 -18.53 13.26 -3.06
N ARG A 86 -17.34 12.81 -3.47
CA ARG A 86 -16.17 13.68 -3.62
C ARG A 86 -16.35 14.73 -4.71
N LEU A 87 -16.97 14.36 -5.83
CA LEU A 87 -17.29 15.29 -6.92
C LEU A 87 -18.41 16.28 -6.53
N GLY A 88 -19.40 15.83 -5.76
CA GLY A 88 -20.44 16.69 -5.21
C GLY A 88 -19.87 17.83 -4.36
N VAL A 89 -18.90 17.52 -3.49
CA VAL A 89 -18.20 18.53 -2.67
C VAL A 89 -17.40 19.53 -3.52
N LEU A 90 -16.82 19.11 -4.65
CA LEU A 90 -16.11 20.01 -5.56
C LEU A 90 -17.07 20.95 -6.30
N ASN A 91 -18.28 20.49 -6.64
CA ASN A 91 -19.29 21.32 -7.29
C ASN A 91 -19.89 22.38 -6.35
N ASP A 92 -19.86 22.15 -5.03
CA ASP A 92 -20.30 23.11 -4.01
C ASP A 92 -19.23 24.19 -3.70
N ILE A 93 -17.96 23.96 -4.07
CA ILE A 93 -16.83 24.88 -3.84
C ILE A 93 -16.47 25.58 -5.16
N LYS A 94 -17.20 26.67 -5.44
CA LYS A 94 -16.99 27.73 -6.46
C LYS A 94 -17.72 27.60 -7.79
N ASP A 95 -18.47 28.68 -8.08
CA ASP A 95 -18.58 29.38 -9.37
C ASP A 95 -17.55 28.93 -10.41
N SER A 96 -17.91 27.96 -11.25
CA SER A 96 -17.13 27.62 -12.43
C SER A 96 -18.04 27.45 -13.64
N THR A 97 -17.99 28.45 -14.50
CA THR A 97 -18.54 28.47 -15.86
C THR A 97 -17.81 27.53 -16.83
N THR A 98 -17.05 26.54 -16.35
CA THR A 98 -16.38 25.55 -17.22
C THR A 98 -17.25 24.32 -17.39
N ARG A 99 -17.76 24.15 -18.62
CA ARG A 99 -18.48 22.99 -19.18
C ARG A 99 -18.34 21.71 -18.36
N ASN A 100 -19.45 21.30 -17.75
CA ASN A 100 -19.70 19.96 -17.27
C ASN A 100 -19.59 18.97 -18.45
N HIS A 101 -18.38 18.48 -18.71
CA HIS A 101 -18.27 17.18 -19.37
C HIS A 101 -18.52 16.14 -18.29
N PRO A 102 -19.66 15.42 -18.31
CA PRO A 102 -19.86 14.32 -17.39
C PRO A 102 -18.72 13.32 -17.64
N PHE A 103 -17.84 13.15 -16.66
CA PHE A 103 -16.91 12.04 -16.69
C PHE A 103 -17.76 10.78 -16.75
N LYS A 104 -17.70 10.10 -17.89
CA LYS A 104 -18.41 8.83 -18.05
C LYS A 104 -17.72 7.86 -17.11
N ALA A 105 -18.39 7.50 -16.01
CA ALA A 105 -17.88 6.53 -15.06
C ALA A 105 -17.39 5.29 -15.83
N LEU A 106 -16.17 4.85 -15.55
CA LEU A 106 -15.54 3.71 -16.23
C LEU A 106 -16.26 2.37 -15.98
N GLY A 107 -17.39 2.39 -15.28
CA GLY A 107 -18.19 1.22 -14.93
C GLY A 107 -17.54 0.40 -13.81
N LYS A 108 -18.19 -0.71 -13.44
CA LYS A 108 -17.62 -1.67 -12.50
C LYS A 108 -16.40 -2.35 -13.15
N PRO A 109 -15.31 -2.60 -12.40
CA PRO A 109 -14.20 -3.36 -12.93
C PRO A 109 -14.68 -4.73 -13.44
N PRO A 110 -14.14 -5.25 -14.56
CA PRO A 110 -14.51 -6.56 -15.06
C PRO A 110 -14.34 -7.63 -13.98
N GLY A 111 -15.30 -8.54 -13.84
CA GLY A 111 -15.31 -9.54 -12.76
C GLY A 111 -14.07 -10.43 -12.73
N GLY A 112 -13.47 -10.72 -13.89
CA GLY A 112 -12.21 -11.48 -14.01
C GLY A 112 -10.93 -10.65 -13.96
N SER A 113 -11.03 -9.33 -13.81
CA SER A 113 -9.84 -8.48 -13.62
C SER A 113 -9.27 -8.67 -12.21
N ALA A 114 -7.97 -8.39 -12.02
CA ALA A 114 -7.33 -8.49 -10.71
C ALA A 114 -8.05 -7.65 -9.64
N LEU A 115 -8.51 -6.44 -9.98
CA LEU A 115 -9.28 -5.60 -9.07
C LEU A 115 -10.70 -6.14 -8.82
N GLY A 116 -11.35 -6.68 -9.85
CA GLY A 116 -12.68 -7.30 -9.72
C GLY A 116 -12.66 -8.50 -8.77
N LEU A 117 -11.64 -9.35 -8.87
CA LEU A 117 -11.43 -10.49 -7.97
C LEU A 117 -11.07 -10.04 -6.55
N ALA A 118 -10.24 -9.00 -6.41
CA ALA A 118 -9.91 -8.42 -5.10
C ALA A 118 -11.16 -7.93 -4.35
N ILE A 119 -12.06 -7.22 -5.05
CA ILE A 119 -13.33 -6.75 -4.47
C ILE A 119 -14.22 -7.92 -4.05
N GLN A 120 -14.32 -8.97 -4.88
CA GLN A 120 -15.09 -10.17 -4.53
C GLN A 120 -14.54 -10.85 -3.28
N ALA A 121 -13.22 -11.02 -3.18
CA ALA A 121 -12.57 -11.63 -2.03
C ALA A 121 -12.75 -10.81 -0.74
N ALA A 122 -12.59 -9.48 -0.81
CA ALA A 122 -12.86 -8.59 0.33
C ALA A 122 -14.32 -8.70 0.82
N ASN A 123 -15.28 -8.72 -0.11
CA ASN A 123 -16.70 -8.83 0.24
C ASN A 123 -17.03 -10.18 0.90
N GLN A 124 -16.40 -11.26 0.43
CA GLN A 124 -16.56 -12.60 1.02
C GLN A 124 -15.97 -12.69 2.44
N ALA A 125 -14.86 -12.00 2.70
CA ALA A 125 -14.25 -11.95 4.03
C ALA A 125 -15.09 -11.17 5.05
N GLY A 126 -16.02 -10.30 4.59
CA GLY A 126 -16.94 -9.56 5.45
C GLY A 126 -16.28 -8.38 6.17
N GLN A 127 -17.05 -7.67 7.00
CA GLN A 127 -16.54 -6.55 7.80
C GLN A 127 -16.19 -7.01 9.22
N PRO A 128 -15.08 -6.51 9.79
CA PRO A 128 -14.67 -6.89 11.14
C PRO A 128 -15.68 -6.35 12.16
N SER A 129 -16.19 -7.25 13.00
CA SER A 129 -17.20 -6.94 14.01
C SER A 129 -16.79 -7.37 15.41
N SER A 130 -16.04 -8.46 15.52
CA SER A 130 -15.48 -8.96 16.79
C SER A 130 -14.16 -8.27 17.16
N MET A 131 -13.79 -8.36 18.43
CA MET A 131 -12.51 -7.81 18.93
C MET A 131 -11.30 -8.45 18.23
N GLU A 132 -11.36 -9.75 17.94
CA GLU A 132 -10.30 -10.47 17.21
C GLU A 132 -10.17 -9.95 15.77
N GLU A 133 -11.28 -9.79 15.05
CA GLU A 133 -11.28 -9.27 13.68
C GLU A 133 -10.78 -7.82 13.62
N LEU A 134 -11.12 -6.99 14.62
CA LEU A 134 -10.60 -5.62 14.73
C LEU A 134 -9.10 -5.62 15.04
N SER A 135 -8.62 -6.51 15.91
CA SER A 135 -7.18 -6.67 16.17
C SER A 135 -6.42 -7.09 14.90
N ASN A 136 -6.99 -8.03 14.14
CA ASN A 136 -6.45 -8.46 12.85
C ASN A 136 -6.45 -7.32 11.83
N GLN A 137 -7.50 -6.50 11.79
CA GLN A 137 -7.54 -5.31 10.94
C GLN A 137 -6.48 -4.27 11.37
N TRP A 138 -6.26 -4.10 12.67
CA TRP A 138 -5.21 -3.23 13.20
C TRP A 138 -3.83 -3.69 12.74
N PHE A 139 -3.55 -4.99 12.86
CA PHE A 139 -2.32 -5.60 12.35
C PHE A 139 -2.12 -5.32 10.86
N GLY A 140 -3.15 -5.51 10.03
CA GLY A 140 -3.06 -5.23 8.59
C GLY A 140 -2.70 -3.78 8.28
N ARG A 141 -3.33 -2.82 8.97
CA ARG A 141 -3.05 -1.38 8.80
C ARG A 141 -1.61 -1.03 9.16
N VAL A 142 -1.13 -1.55 10.29
CA VAL A 142 0.25 -1.33 10.74
C VAL A 142 1.24 -1.95 9.77
N LEU A 143 0.96 -3.16 9.26
CA LEU A 143 1.85 -3.82 8.30
C LEU A 143 1.99 -2.99 7.01
N VAL A 144 0.90 -2.46 6.48
CA VAL A 144 0.93 -1.58 5.30
C VAL A 144 1.73 -0.30 5.56
N ALA A 145 1.54 0.33 6.73
CA ALA A 145 2.32 1.50 7.14
C ALA A 145 3.82 1.18 7.25
N VAL A 146 4.18 0.06 7.89
CA VAL A 146 5.56 -0.40 8.00
C VAL A 146 6.16 -0.71 6.63
N SER A 147 5.42 -1.37 5.73
CA SER A 147 5.89 -1.64 4.37
C SER A 147 6.14 -0.36 3.57
N ARG A 148 5.29 0.66 3.76
CA ARG A 148 5.50 1.99 3.17
C ARG A 148 6.79 2.64 3.67
N GLU A 149 6.99 2.65 4.98
CA GLU A 149 8.18 3.24 5.58
C GLU A 149 9.46 2.49 5.22
N ALA A 150 9.38 1.16 5.10
CA ALA A 150 10.47 0.36 4.58
C ALA A 150 10.82 0.75 3.13
N ALA A 151 9.81 0.93 2.26
CA ALA A 151 10.03 1.41 0.89
C ALA A 151 10.65 2.81 0.84
N HIS A 152 10.24 3.71 1.74
CA HIS A 152 10.87 5.01 1.93
C HIS A 152 12.35 4.92 2.32
N CYS A 153 12.72 3.98 3.19
CA CYS A 153 14.11 3.71 3.54
C CYS A 153 14.96 3.28 2.31
N PHE A 154 14.35 2.63 1.31
CA PHE A 154 14.98 2.31 0.03
C PHE A 154 14.92 3.45 -1.01
N GLY A 155 14.65 4.68 -0.57
CA GLY A 155 14.68 5.86 -1.43
C GLY A 155 13.42 6.07 -2.27
N LEU A 156 12.39 5.22 -2.14
CA LEU A 156 11.12 5.46 -2.81
C LEU A 156 10.43 6.68 -2.20
N GLN A 157 10.05 7.63 -3.05
CA GLN A 157 9.28 8.81 -2.65
C GLN A 157 7.79 8.61 -2.95
N ASN A 158 6.98 9.58 -2.53
CA ASN A 158 5.56 9.59 -2.87
C ASN A 158 5.35 9.46 -4.40
N CYS A 159 4.43 8.59 -4.80
CA CYS A 159 4.18 8.19 -6.17
C CYS A 159 2.84 8.72 -6.66
N THR A 160 2.84 9.33 -7.84
CA THR A 160 1.66 9.89 -8.51
C THR A 160 1.33 9.18 -9.82
N TYR A 161 2.14 8.21 -10.25
CA TYR A 161 2.01 7.56 -11.56
C TYR A 161 0.79 6.64 -11.66
N TYR A 162 0.56 5.82 -10.64
CA TYR A 162 -0.49 4.80 -10.60
C TYR A 162 -0.97 4.60 -9.16
N ALA A 163 -2.02 3.79 -8.98
CA ALA A 163 -2.35 3.23 -7.67
C ALA A 163 -1.11 2.51 -7.12
N CYS A 164 -0.64 2.92 -5.94
CA CYS A 164 0.64 2.50 -5.40
C CYS A 164 0.62 2.62 -3.88
N LEU A 165 1.30 1.70 -3.20
CA LEU A 165 1.60 1.79 -1.78
C LEU A 165 2.29 3.11 -1.45
N MET A 166 3.07 3.67 -2.38
CA MET A 166 3.74 4.97 -2.19
C MET A 166 2.85 6.19 -2.52
N GLN A 167 1.54 6.06 -2.73
CA GLN A 167 0.67 7.24 -2.96
C GLN A 167 0.64 8.17 -1.75
N GLY A 168 0.93 9.46 -1.92
CA GLY A 168 0.92 10.42 -0.81
C GLY A 168 -0.44 10.46 -0.11
N VAL A 169 -0.46 10.26 1.20
CA VAL A 169 -1.66 10.28 2.04
C VAL A 169 -1.45 11.20 3.24
N SER A 170 -2.52 11.85 3.66
CA SER A 170 -2.57 12.67 4.88
C SER A 170 -3.44 11.97 5.92
N GLY A 171 -2.78 11.24 6.82
CA GLY A 171 -3.42 10.57 7.96
C GLY A 171 -4.10 9.23 7.65
N THR A 172 -4.65 8.63 8.71
CA THR A 172 -5.10 7.23 8.73
C THR A 172 -6.36 6.95 7.92
N ARG A 173 -7.20 7.97 7.68
CA ARG A 173 -8.36 7.86 6.80
C ARG A 173 -7.91 7.49 5.38
N GLN A 174 -7.09 8.34 4.78
CA GLN A 174 -6.58 8.18 3.41
C GLN A 174 -5.62 7.01 3.28
N ALA A 175 -4.84 6.69 4.33
CA ALA A 175 -3.93 5.54 4.33
C ALA A 175 -4.64 4.18 4.11
N GLY A 176 -5.95 4.08 4.36
CA GLY A 176 -6.72 2.88 4.02
C GLY A 176 -7.20 2.80 2.58
N GLU A 177 -7.08 3.88 1.81
CA GLU A 177 -7.60 3.98 0.43
C GLU A 177 -6.56 3.52 -0.60
N ILE A 178 -5.28 3.53 -0.22
CA ILE A 178 -4.16 3.10 -1.07
C ILE A 178 -4.06 1.58 -1.16
N PRO A 179 -3.54 1.04 -2.27
CA PRO A 179 -3.26 -0.39 -2.39
C PRO A 179 -2.06 -0.84 -1.54
N PRO A 180 -2.02 -2.10 -1.12
CA PRO A 180 -0.87 -2.70 -0.41
C PRO A 180 0.28 -3.14 -1.35
N TYR A 181 0.27 -2.72 -2.62
CA TYR A 181 1.28 -3.08 -3.62
C TYR A 181 2.00 -1.87 -4.20
N LEU A 182 3.25 -2.03 -4.63
CA LEU A 182 3.92 -1.02 -5.43
C LEU A 182 3.40 -1.02 -6.88
N CYS A 183 3.37 0.14 -7.53
CA CYS A 183 3.09 0.20 -8.96
C CYS A 183 4.29 -0.30 -9.78
N PRO A 184 4.13 -0.60 -11.09
CA PRO A 184 5.24 -1.07 -11.93
C PRO A 184 6.48 -0.18 -11.88
N VAL A 185 6.30 1.15 -11.83
CA VAL A 185 7.43 2.11 -11.73
C VAL A 185 8.18 1.97 -10.41
N CYS A 186 7.46 1.87 -9.29
CA CYS A 186 8.09 1.72 -7.97
C CYS A 186 8.71 0.32 -7.79
N TYR A 187 8.10 -0.71 -8.38
CA TYR A 187 8.68 -2.06 -8.40
C TYR A 187 9.96 -2.11 -9.21
N SER A 188 10.02 -1.51 -10.41
CA SER A 188 11.28 -1.45 -11.17
C SER A 188 12.36 -0.71 -10.39
N LYS A 189 12.05 0.44 -9.77
CA LYS A 189 13.02 1.17 -8.93
C LYS A 189 13.55 0.31 -7.78
N LEU A 190 12.67 -0.34 -7.04
CA LEU A 190 13.07 -1.20 -5.91
C LEU A 190 13.82 -2.44 -6.39
N GLY A 191 13.34 -3.05 -7.48
CA GLY A 191 13.94 -4.20 -8.12
C GLY A 191 15.36 -3.90 -8.58
N SER A 192 15.59 -2.79 -9.30
CA SER A 192 16.93 -2.40 -9.75
C SER A 192 17.92 -2.25 -8.59
N GLU A 193 17.49 -1.77 -7.41
CA GLU A 193 18.34 -1.66 -6.21
C GLU A 193 18.60 -3.03 -5.55
N LEU A 194 17.55 -3.83 -5.34
CA LEU A 194 17.65 -5.10 -4.61
C LEU A 194 18.29 -6.22 -5.44
N VAL A 195 18.07 -6.22 -6.75
CA VAL A 195 18.59 -7.23 -7.67
C VAL A 195 20.11 -7.18 -7.77
N LEU A 196 20.74 -6.03 -7.50
CA LEU A 196 22.21 -5.93 -7.39
C LEU A 196 22.78 -6.76 -6.23
N LEU A 197 21.95 -7.12 -5.25
CA LEU A 197 22.34 -7.92 -4.08
C LEU A 197 22.27 -9.44 -4.35
N GLN A 198 21.66 -9.88 -5.46
CA GLN A 198 21.56 -11.30 -5.80
C GLN A 198 22.64 -11.75 -6.81
N PRO A 199 23.38 -12.85 -6.52
CA PRO A 199 24.35 -13.41 -7.44
C PRO A 199 23.65 -14.30 -8.48
N VAL A 200 23.27 -13.73 -9.63
CA VAL A 200 22.60 -14.49 -10.72
C VAL A 200 23.23 -14.20 -12.08
N SER A 201 23.20 -15.18 -12.99
CA SER A 201 23.76 -15.13 -14.35
C SER A 201 22.97 -14.28 -15.36
N GLU A 202 21.73 -13.95 -15.05
CA GLU A 202 20.83 -13.19 -15.94
C GLU A 202 21.06 -11.68 -15.82
N ARG A 203 20.89 -10.94 -16.92
CA ARG A 203 21.09 -9.47 -16.97
C ARG A 203 19.74 -8.78 -17.19
N GLY A 204 19.56 -7.57 -16.67
CA GLY A 204 18.51 -6.65 -17.12
C GLY A 204 17.08 -6.98 -16.67
N ILE A 205 16.14 -6.93 -17.60
CA ILE A 205 14.67 -6.89 -17.38
C ILE A 205 14.12 -8.24 -16.94
N GLU A 206 14.66 -9.34 -17.48
CA GLU A 206 14.27 -10.72 -17.17
C GLU A 206 14.49 -11.02 -15.69
N ARG A 207 15.59 -10.49 -15.14
CA ARG A 207 15.96 -10.61 -13.73
C ARG A 207 14.98 -9.88 -12.81
N GLU A 208 14.59 -8.65 -13.18
CA GLU A 208 13.57 -7.90 -12.45
C GLU A 208 12.21 -8.60 -12.51
N LYS A 209 11.88 -9.22 -13.66
CA LYS A 209 10.65 -9.99 -13.84
C LYS A 209 10.61 -11.23 -12.95
N ALA A 210 11.68 -12.03 -12.94
CA ALA A 210 11.79 -13.22 -12.09
C ALA A 210 11.70 -12.87 -10.60
N TRP A 211 12.43 -11.83 -10.17
CA TRP A 211 12.35 -11.33 -8.79
C TRP A 211 10.92 -10.90 -8.41
N LEU A 212 10.22 -10.20 -9.32
CA LEU A 212 8.87 -9.73 -9.07
C LEU A 212 7.86 -10.88 -8.97
N GLU A 213 8.02 -11.93 -9.77
CA GLU A 213 7.18 -13.13 -9.72
C GLU A 213 7.37 -13.92 -8.42
N GLU A 214 8.62 -14.13 -8.01
CA GLU A 214 8.96 -14.72 -6.71
C GLU A 214 8.35 -13.89 -5.56
N HIS A 215 8.57 -12.58 -5.60
CA HIS A 215 8.02 -11.66 -4.61
C HIS A 215 6.49 -11.70 -4.54
N TYR A 216 5.80 -11.73 -5.69
CA TYR A 216 4.33 -11.85 -5.73
C TYR A 216 3.86 -13.19 -5.19
N ALA A 217 4.57 -14.29 -5.48
CA ALA A 217 4.24 -15.61 -4.95
C ALA A 217 4.39 -15.66 -3.42
N GLU A 218 5.46 -15.09 -2.87
CA GLU A 218 5.67 -15.00 -1.42
C GLU A 218 4.60 -14.15 -0.73
N LEU A 219 4.30 -12.97 -1.28
CA LEU A 219 3.24 -12.10 -0.77
C LEU A 219 1.88 -12.78 -0.82
N LYS A 220 1.57 -13.51 -1.89
CA LYS A 220 0.33 -14.28 -2.02
C LYS A 220 0.25 -15.35 -0.94
N ALA A 221 1.33 -16.10 -0.73
CA ALA A 221 1.41 -17.11 0.32
C ALA A 221 1.24 -16.52 1.73
N PHE A 222 1.82 -15.34 1.98
CA PHE A 222 1.60 -14.60 3.23
C PHE A 222 0.14 -14.18 3.38
N CYS A 223 -0.44 -13.52 2.38
CA CYS A 223 -1.80 -13.01 2.43
C CYS A 223 -2.83 -14.14 2.58
N ASN A 224 -2.59 -15.30 1.98
CA ASN A 224 -3.44 -16.48 2.14
C ASN A 224 -3.52 -16.95 3.60
N ARG A 225 -2.41 -16.90 4.36
CA ARG A 225 -2.42 -17.25 5.80
C ARG A 225 -3.27 -16.29 6.64
N TRP A 226 -3.45 -15.07 6.15
CA TRP A 226 -4.20 -14.01 6.82
C TRP A 226 -5.45 -13.58 6.05
N ASN A 227 -6.00 -14.46 5.21
CA ASN A 227 -7.14 -14.17 4.33
C ASN A 227 -8.46 -13.88 5.08
N LYS A 228 -8.51 -14.07 6.40
CA LYS A 228 -9.60 -13.58 7.25
C LYS A 228 -9.63 -12.06 7.36
N ILE A 229 -8.51 -11.39 7.07
CA ILE A 229 -8.44 -9.93 6.97
C ILE A 229 -8.88 -9.55 5.55
N PRO A 230 -9.94 -8.75 5.36
CA PRO A 230 -10.48 -8.45 4.03
C PRO A 230 -9.46 -7.84 3.06
N GLN A 231 -8.55 -7.00 3.57
CA GLN A 231 -7.47 -6.42 2.77
C GLN A 231 -6.50 -7.49 2.26
N PHE A 232 -6.17 -8.51 3.06
CA PHE A 232 -5.27 -9.58 2.63
C PHE A 232 -5.98 -10.61 1.76
N ALA A 233 -7.27 -10.88 1.98
CA ALA A 233 -8.08 -11.64 1.04
C ALA A 233 -8.08 -10.99 -0.36
N ALA A 234 -8.33 -9.68 -0.40
CA ALA A 234 -8.28 -8.89 -1.62
C ALA A 234 -6.90 -8.92 -2.28
N PHE A 235 -5.84 -8.76 -1.48
CA PHE A 235 -4.48 -8.73 -2.02
C PHE A 235 -4.01 -10.09 -2.52
N GLU A 236 -4.37 -11.17 -1.84
CA GLU A 236 -4.12 -12.55 -2.30
C GLU A 236 -4.76 -12.79 -3.68
N ALA A 237 -6.04 -12.44 -3.84
CA ALA A 237 -6.77 -12.60 -5.10
C ALA A 237 -6.18 -11.71 -6.21
N TRP A 238 -5.82 -10.46 -5.87
CA TRP A 238 -5.15 -9.56 -6.81
C TRP A 238 -3.82 -10.15 -7.29
N LEU A 239 -2.98 -10.62 -6.38
CA LEU A 239 -1.67 -11.22 -6.70
C LEU A 239 -1.82 -12.50 -7.53
N GLY A 240 -2.78 -13.35 -7.20
CA GLY A 240 -3.10 -14.56 -7.96
C GLY A 240 -3.37 -14.24 -9.43
N LYS A 241 -4.26 -13.27 -9.68
CA LYS A 241 -4.57 -12.86 -11.05
C LYS A 241 -3.38 -12.23 -11.77
N ARG A 242 -2.58 -11.41 -11.07
CA ARG A 242 -1.37 -10.80 -11.67
C ARG A 242 -0.30 -11.81 -12.03
N LEU A 243 -0.18 -12.91 -11.29
CA LEU A 243 0.72 -14.02 -11.62
C LEU A 243 0.20 -14.81 -12.82
N GLU A 244 -1.11 -15.04 -12.93
CA GLU A 244 -1.72 -15.70 -14.09
C GLU A 244 -1.55 -14.88 -15.38
N ASP A 245 -1.84 -13.58 -15.33
CA ASP A 245 -1.73 -12.70 -16.50
C ASP A 245 -0.30 -12.68 -17.07
N ARG A 246 0.71 -12.71 -16.18
CA ARG A 246 2.14 -12.73 -16.58
C ARG A 246 2.55 -14.01 -17.29
N LYS A 247 2.00 -15.16 -16.90
CA LYS A 247 2.26 -16.43 -17.59
C LYS A 247 1.66 -16.44 -18.98
N GLY A 248 0.46 -15.85 -19.15
CA GLY A 248 -0.19 -15.73 -20.45
C GLY A 248 0.57 -14.83 -21.44
N ASP A 249 1.28 -13.80 -20.94
CA ASP A 249 2.12 -12.94 -21.78
C ASP A 249 3.36 -13.66 -22.32
N ASP A 250 3.94 -14.62 -21.58
CA ASP A 250 5.08 -15.43 -22.04
C ASP A 250 4.68 -16.43 -23.13
N ASP A 251 3.52 -17.11 -22.95
CA ASP A 251 2.99 -18.06 -23.94
C ASP A 251 2.58 -17.37 -25.26
N ALA A 252 2.12 -16.11 -25.19
CA ALA A 252 1.79 -15.31 -26.37
C ALA A 252 3.05 -14.83 -27.14
N GLY A 253 4.17 -14.64 -26.44
CA GLY A 253 5.46 -14.27 -27.04
C GLY A 253 6.12 -15.41 -27.82
N GLU A 254 5.94 -16.67 -27.38
CA GLU A 254 6.49 -17.85 -28.06
C GLU A 254 5.70 -18.26 -29.33
N THR A 255 4.42 -17.92 -29.40
CA THR A 255 3.56 -18.25 -30.56
C THR A 255 3.70 -17.26 -31.73
N ALA A 256 4.38 -16.12 -31.52
CA ALA A 256 4.71 -15.14 -32.56
C ALA A 256 6.10 -15.40 -33.19
N GLY A 257 6.34 -16.63 -33.66
CA GLY A 257 7.47 -16.91 -34.55
C GLY A 257 7.25 -16.27 -35.93
N PRO A 258 8.32 -15.84 -36.64
CA PRO A 258 8.17 -15.15 -37.91
C PRO A 258 7.52 -16.07 -38.93
N SER A 259 6.38 -15.65 -39.48
CA SER A 259 5.78 -16.28 -40.64
C SER A 259 6.69 -16.02 -41.84
N ASN A 260 7.35 -17.06 -42.34
CA ASN A 260 7.96 -17.06 -43.68
C ASN A 260 6.87 -17.07 -44.75
#